data_AF-A0A1C3EEH3-F1
#
_entry.id   AF-A0A1C3EEH3-F1
#
_cell.length_a   1.000
_cell.length_b   1.000
_cell.length_c   1.000
_cell.angle_alpha   90.00
_cell.angle_beta   90.00
_cell.angle_gamma   90.00
#
_symmetry.space_group_name_H-M   'P 1'
#
loop_
_entity.id
_entity.type
_entity.pdbx_description
1 polymer ?
#
loop_
_entity_poly.entity_id
_entity_poly.type
_entity_poly.pdbx_seq_one_letter_code
_entity_poly.pdbx_strand_id
1 'polypeptide(L)'
;MISLDQAKSLVSLLEEGKQEDANAMLASLVDDASNPLFNEVGKLTRQLHNSLTNFSLDQRVSDLATSEIPDAKDRLNFVIEKTETAANRTMDAVEATLPIADNLSTCLSQVRPQWNDLMNGRIELEHFKTLCHQMDELLSQVEGDTSTLQSQLHEILMAQDFQDLTGQVIRRVIDLVHEVENQLVEILTAFGMHQAEENSEHPADIAECVHDKESAVMAEGPIVNEQQRQEKAVMQSQDDVDDLLSSLGF
;
A
#
# COMPACT_ATOMS: atom_id res chain seq x y z
N MET A 1 -50.52 16.38 -2.03
CA MET A 1 -50.93 17.80 -2.08
C MET A 1 -52.40 17.89 -1.68
N ILE A 2 -52.79 18.85 -0.83
CA ILE A 2 -54.19 19.04 -0.38
C ILE A 2 -55.01 19.69 -1.50
N SER A 3 -56.21 19.17 -1.79
CA SER A 3 -57.10 19.77 -2.79
C SER A 3 -57.86 20.99 -2.25
N LEU A 4 -58.29 21.89 -3.14
CA LEU A 4 -59.07 23.08 -2.77
C LEU A 4 -60.34 22.73 -1.98
N ASP A 5 -60.98 21.60 -2.32
CA ASP A 5 -62.20 21.13 -1.68
C ASP A 5 -61.95 20.57 -0.27
N GLN A 6 -60.80 19.91 -0.07
CA GLN A 6 -60.34 19.44 1.24
C GLN A 6 -60.01 20.63 2.16
N ALA A 7 -59.36 21.68 1.62
CA ALA A 7 -59.07 22.89 2.38
C ALA A 7 -60.36 23.63 2.81
N LYS A 8 -61.36 23.72 1.92
CA LYS A 8 -62.66 24.32 2.23
C LYS A 8 -63.44 23.51 3.27
N SER A 9 -63.43 22.17 3.18
CA SER A 9 -64.06 21.31 4.18
C SER A 9 -63.41 21.45 5.56
N LEU A 10 -62.08 21.53 5.61
CA LEU A 10 -61.37 21.69 6.88
C LEU A 10 -61.67 23.04 7.55
N VAL A 11 -61.77 24.11 6.76
CA VAL A 11 -62.20 25.42 7.24
C VAL A 11 -63.64 25.39 7.75
N SER A 12 -64.56 24.76 7.02
CA SER A 12 -65.96 24.62 7.44
C SER A 12 -66.11 23.84 8.76
N LEU A 13 -65.32 22.79 8.96
CA LEU A 13 -65.34 22.00 10.21
C LEU A 13 -64.81 22.80 11.42
N LEU A 14 -63.80 23.66 11.20
CA LEU A 14 -63.27 24.57 12.21
C LEU A 14 -64.25 25.71 12.53
N GLU A 15 -64.95 26.26 11.53
CA GLU A 15 -65.98 27.29 11.71
C GLU A 15 -67.21 26.79 12.47
N GLU A 16 -67.56 25.50 12.32
CA GLU A 16 -68.64 24.84 13.07
C GLU A 16 -68.24 24.39 14.49
N GLY A 17 -66.99 24.62 14.91
CA GLY A 17 -66.49 24.23 16.23
C GLY A 17 -66.24 22.72 16.42
N LYS A 18 -66.28 21.93 15.33
CA LYS A 18 -66.05 20.47 15.33
C LYS A 18 -64.55 20.16 15.23
N GLN A 19 -63.84 20.51 16.30
CA GLN A 19 -62.38 20.45 16.34
C GLN A 19 -61.82 19.03 16.28
N GLU A 20 -62.54 18.04 16.82
CA GLU A 20 -62.17 16.62 16.73
C GLU A 20 -62.21 16.10 15.28
N ASP A 21 -63.27 16.42 14.53
CA ASP A 21 -63.44 16.01 13.13
C ASP A 21 -62.40 16.69 12.22
N ALA A 22 -62.10 17.96 12.47
CA ALA A 22 -61.06 18.68 11.74
C ALA A 22 -59.66 18.09 11.99
N ASN A 23 -59.34 17.72 13.23
CA ASN A 23 -58.09 17.05 13.58
C ASN A 23 -58.00 15.64 12.97
N ALA A 24 -59.10 14.89 12.92
CA ALA A 24 -59.14 13.58 12.28
C ALA A 24 -58.88 13.67 10.77
N MET A 25 -59.49 14.65 10.09
CA MET A 25 -59.25 14.91 8.66
C MET A 25 -57.80 15.34 8.38
N LEU A 26 -57.23 16.17 9.25
CA LEU A 26 -55.82 16.59 9.14
C LEU A 26 -54.86 15.42 9.40
N ALA A 27 -55.16 14.57 10.38
CA ALA A 27 -54.39 13.37 10.67
C ALA A 27 -54.41 12.38 9.50
N SER A 28 -55.56 12.15 8.86
CA SER A 28 -55.63 11.28 7.67
C SER A 28 -54.85 11.85 6.47
N LEU A 29 -54.85 13.17 6.29
CA LEU A 29 -54.08 13.85 5.24
C LEU A 29 -52.57 13.77 5.47
N VAL A 30 -52.14 13.86 6.74
CA VAL A 30 -50.73 13.69 7.13
C VAL A 30 -50.31 12.24 7.00
N ASP A 31 -51.15 11.29 7.39
CA ASP A 31 -50.87 9.85 7.25
C ASP A 31 -50.71 9.46 5.78
N ASP A 32 -51.62 9.92 4.90
CA ASP A 32 -51.53 9.73 3.44
C ASP A 32 -50.26 10.37 2.84
N ALA A 33 -49.75 11.46 3.41
CA ALA A 33 -48.51 12.10 2.97
C ALA A 33 -47.25 11.40 3.53
N SER A 34 -47.35 10.75 4.68
CA SER A 34 -46.26 10.05 5.37
C SER A 34 -46.05 8.64 4.82
N ASN A 35 -47.14 7.97 4.47
CA ASN A 35 -47.18 6.62 3.92
C ASN A 35 -46.28 6.41 2.67
N PRO A 36 -46.27 7.30 1.65
CA PRO A 36 -45.36 7.16 0.51
C PRO A 36 -43.88 7.34 0.90
N LEU A 37 -43.57 8.21 1.86
CA LEU A 37 -42.19 8.40 2.33
C LEU A 37 -41.71 7.17 3.12
N PHE A 38 -42.54 6.61 4.00
CA PHE A 38 -42.22 5.37 4.71
C PHE A 38 -42.13 4.16 3.76
N ASN A 39 -42.97 4.10 2.72
CA ASN A 39 -42.86 3.08 1.69
C ASN A 39 -41.57 3.22 0.89
N GLU A 40 -41.13 4.43 0.55
CA GLU A 40 -39.84 4.60 -0.14
C GLU A 40 -38.64 4.30 0.75
N VAL A 41 -38.64 4.72 2.01
CA VAL A 41 -37.61 4.32 2.98
C VAL A 41 -37.61 2.79 3.16
N GLY A 42 -38.79 2.16 3.18
CA GLY A 42 -38.95 0.72 3.24
C GLY A 42 -38.43 -0.01 2.01
N LYS A 43 -38.65 0.53 0.81
CA LYS A 43 -38.09 0.03 -0.45
C LYS A 43 -36.57 0.17 -0.47
N LEU A 44 -36.03 1.34 -0.15
CA LEU A 44 -34.57 1.57 -0.06
C LEU A 44 -33.90 0.62 0.94
N THR A 45 -34.54 0.42 2.10
CA THR A 45 -34.01 -0.50 3.12
C THR A 45 -34.05 -1.95 2.65
N ARG A 46 -35.13 -2.38 1.97
CA ARG A 46 -35.21 -3.73 1.37
C ARG A 46 -34.24 -3.91 0.21
N GLN A 47 -34.05 -2.89 -0.62
CA GLN A 47 -33.08 -2.91 -1.72
C GLN A 47 -31.66 -3.04 -1.15
N LEU A 48 -31.28 -2.22 -0.16
CA LEU A 48 -30.00 -2.35 0.53
C LEU A 48 -29.84 -3.75 1.15
N HIS A 49 -30.88 -4.24 1.82
CA HIS A 49 -30.86 -5.58 2.43
C HIS A 49 -30.70 -6.68 1.38
N ASN A 50 -31.40 -6.59 0.25
CA ASN A 50 -31.30 -7.57 -0.84
C ASN A 50 -29.92 -7.51 -1.50
N SER A 51 -29.37 -6.32 -1.75
CA SER A 51 -28.01 -6.16 -2.27
C SER A 51 -26.96 -6.71 -1.30
N LEU A 52 -27.11 -6.45 0.00
CA LEU A 52 -26.22 -6.99 1.05
C LEU A 52 -26.36 -8.51 1.21
N THR A 53 -27.56 -9.05 1.08
CA THR A 53 -27.83 -10.49 1.17
C THR A 53 -27.25 -11.21 -0.05
N ASN A 54 -27.43 -10.65 -1.25
CA ASN A 54 -26.83 -11.17 -2.46
C ASN A 54 -25.30 -11.10 -2.41
N PHE A 55 -24.73 -10.03 -1.85
CA PHE A 55 -23.29 -9.92 -1.58
C PHE A 55 -22.79 -10.97 -0.59
N SER A 56 -23.55 -11.22 0.49
CA SER A 56 -23.23 -12.29 1.46
C SER A 56 -23.37 -13.69 0.86
N LEU A 57 -24.09 -13.84 -0.26
CA LEU A 57 -24.23 -15.09 -1.01
C LEU A 57 -23.18 -15.22 -2.12
N ASP A 58 -22.38 -14.18 -2.37
CA ASP A 58 -21.29 -14.25 -3.32
C ASP A 58 -20.16 -15.10 -2.73
N GLN A 59 -19.95 -16.26 -3.36
CA GLN A 59 -18.90 -17.20 -2.98
C GLN A 59 -17.52 -16.52 -2.97
N ARG A 60 -17.26 -15.56 -3.87
CA ARG A 60 -15.97 -14.87 -3.97
C ARG A 60 -15.70 -14.01 -2.73
N VAL A 61 -16.71 -13.31 -2.25
CA VAL A 61 -16.65 -12.47 -1.04
C VAL A 61 -16.45 -13.34 0.21
N SER A 62 -17.14 -14.48 0.27
CA SER A 62 -16.96 -15.46 1.34
C SER A 62 -15.52 -16.02 1.34
N ASP A 63 -14.97 -16.35 0.18
CA ASP A 63 -13.60 -16.87 0.05
C ASP A 63 -12.56 -15.80 0.45
N LEU A 64 -12.78 -14.55 0.04
CA LEU A 64 -11.96 -13.39 0.39
C LEU A 64 -11.91 -13.18 1.91
N ALA A 65 -13.08 -13.20 2.58
CA ALA A 65 -13.19 -12.98 4.02
C ALA A 65 -12.68 -14.17 4.85
N THR A 66 -12.91 -15.40 4.39
CA THR A 66 -12.64 -16.61 5.18
C THR A 66 -11.21 -17.13 5.00
N SER A 67 -10.60 -16.92 3.84
CA SER A 67 -9.30 -17.50 3.50
C SER A 67 -8.27 -16.46 3.08
N GLU A 68 -8.56 -15.64 2.08
CA GLU A 68 -7.52 -14.81 1.45
C GLU A 68 -7.07 -13.63 2.33
N ILE A 69 -8.00 -12.96 3.04
CA ILE A 69 -7.66 -11.89 3.99
C ILE A 69 -6.86 -12.43 5.19
N PRO A 70 -7.27 -13.54 5.84
CA PRO A 70 -6.43 -14.19 6.87
C PRO A 70 -5.04 -14.58 6.36
N ASP A 71 -4.93 -15.18 5.17
CA ASP A 71 -3.62 -15.51 4.56
C ASP A 71 -2.77 -14.26 4.30
N ALA A 72 -3.36 -13.19 3.78
CA ALA A 72 -2.66 -11.92 3.58
C ALA A 72 -2.13 -11.33 4.90
N LYS A 73 -2.89 -11.44 5.98
CA LYS A 73 -2.42 -11.02 7.31
C LYS A 73 -1.21 -11.84 7.75
N ASP A 74 -1.25 -13.17 7.62
CA ASP A 74 -0.14 -14.04 7.99
C ASP A 74 1.11 -13.75 7.14
N ARG A 75 0.92 -13.49 5.85
CA ARG A 75 1.98 -13.07 4.94
C ARG A 75 2.58 -11.70 5.32
N LEU A 76 1.77 -10.73 5.71
CA LEU A 76 2.28 -9.45 6.21
C LEU A 76 3.06 -9.62 7.52
N ASN A 77 2.62 -10.50 8.42
CA ASN A 77 3.40 -10.84 9.62
C ASN A 77 4.75 -11.46 9.26
N PHE A 78 4.78 -12.36 8.28
CA PHE A 78 6.03 -12.91 7.76
C PHE A 78 6.95 -11.83 7.19
N VAL A 79 6.41 -10.84 6.47
CA VAL A 79 7.18 -9.69 5.99
C VAL A 79 7.81 -8.93 7.16
N ILE A 80 7.03 -8.64 8.20
CA ILE A 80 7.52 -7.94 9.40
C ILE A 80 8.68 -8.71 10.02
N GLU A 81 8.51 -10.01 10.29
CA GLU A 81 9.55 -10.86 10.89
C GLU A 81 10.83 -10.89 10.03
N LYS A 82 10.68 -11.01 8.71
CA LYS A 82 11.82 -11.01 7.78
C LYS A 82 12.53 -9.66 7.75
N THR A 83 11.79 -8.56 7.75
CA THR A 83 12.38 -7.22 7.78
C THR A 83 13.13 -6.95 9.09
N GLU A 84 12.58 -7.40 10.22
CA GLU A 84 13.23 -7.29 11.52
C GLU A 84 14.53 -8.12 11.58
N THR A 85 14.47 -9.37 11.12
CA THR A 85 15.64 -10.25 11.07
C THR A 85 16.75 -9.65 10.20
N ALA A 86 16.40 -9.13 9.02
CA ALA A 86 17.35 -8.50 8.11
C ALA A 86 17.97 -7.22 8.69
N ALA A 87 17.16 -6.39 9.33
CA ALA A 87 17.63 -5.18 9.99
C ALA A 87 18.62 -5.51 11.12
N ASN A 88 18.30 -6.50 11.97
CA ASN A 88 19.17 -6.94 13.05
C ASN A 88 20.49 -7.49 12.50
N ARG A 89 20.46 -8.39 11.52
CA ARG A 89 21.68 -8.92 10.89
C ARG A 89 22.55 -7.82 10.27
N THR A 90 21.92 -6.84 9.61
CA THR A 90 22.63 -5.70 9.03
C THR A 90 23.27 -4.85 10.12
N MET A 91 22.56 -4.58 11.20
CA MET A 91 23.06 -3.80 12.33
C MET A 91 24.23 -4.51 13.02
N ASP A 92 24.11 -5.80 13.30
CA ASP A 92 25.18 -6.62 13.90
C ASP A 92 26.44 -6.61 13.03
N ALA A 93 26.29 -6.76 11.72
CA ALA A 93 27.41 -6.74 10.79
C ALA A 93 28.07 -5.35 10.73
N VAL A 94 27.28 -4.26 10.72
CA VAL A 94 27.81 -2.89 10.79
C VAL A 94 28.54 -2.66 12.11
N GLU A 95 27.96 -3.06 13.25
CA GLU A 95 28.59 -2.95 14.56
C GLU A 95 29.92 -3.69 14.63
N ALA A 96 30.05 -4.85 13.98
CA ALA A 96 31.30 -5.58 13.88
C ALA A 96 32.36 -4.87 13.01
N THR A 97 31.95 -4.01 12.08
CA THR A 97 32.89 -3.25 11.21
C THR A 97 33.39 -1.94 11.82
N LEU A 98 32.66 -1.34 12.76
CA LEU A 98 33.06 -0.07 13.38
C LEU A 98 34.42 -0.15 14.10
N PRO A 99 34.71 -1.17 14.94
CA PRO A 99 36.01 -1.29 15.61
C PRO A 99 37.18 -1.42 14.63
N ILE A 100 36.96 -2.02 13.46
CA ILE A 100 38.00 -2.14 12.42
C ILE A 100 38.41 -0.74 11.93
N ALA A 101 37.43 0.11 11.63
CA ALA A 101 37.70 1.48 11.20
C ALA A 101 38.40 2.31 12.29
N ASP A 102 37.96 2.18 13.54
CA ASP A 102 38.56 2.89 14.69
C ASP A 102 40.00 2.45 14.96
N ASN A 103 40.26 1.14 14.92
CA ASN A 103 41.59 0.57 15.11
C ASN A 103 42.55 1.03 14.01
N LEU A 104 42.11 0.97 12.75
CA LEU A 104 42.90 1.43 11.60
C LEU A 104 43.23 2.92 11.70
N SER A 105 42.25 3.76 12.05
CA SER A 105 42.44 5.20 12.27
C SER A 105 43.44 5.49 13.40
N THR A 106 43.32 4.75 14.51
CA THR A 106 44.21 4.87 15.67
C THR A 106 45.64 4.48 15.30
N CYS A 107 45.83 3.33 14.65
CA CYS A 107 47.14 2.83 14.26
C CYS A 107 47.82 3.76 13.23
N LEU A 108 47.07 4.24 12.23
CA LEU A 108 47.56 5.25 11.29
C LEU A 108 48.00 6.54 12.00
N SER A 109 47.23 7.01 12.97
CA SER A 109 47.56 8.22 13.74
C SER A 109 48.83 8.07 14.57
N GLN A 110 49.14 6.85 15.04
CA GLN A 110 50.37 6.55 15.77
C GLN A 110 51.60 6.43 14.87
N VAL A 111 51.44 5.82 13.69
CA VAL A 111 52.55 5.59 12.74
C VAL A 111 52.89 6.85 11.93
N ARG A 112 51.89 7.70 11.61
CA ARG A 112 52.04 8.85 10.71
C ARG A 112 53.13 9.87 11.13
N PRO A 113 53.28 10.25 12.41
CA PRO A 113 54.33 11.17 12.84
C PRO A 113 55.73 10.61 12.60
N GLN A 114 55.96 9.36 12.99
CA GLN A 114 57.26 8.70 12.83
C GLN A 114 57.62 8.49 11.35
N TRP A 115 56.63 8.15 10.52
CA TRP A 115 56.80 8.09 9.07
C TRP A 115 57.19 9.45 8.48
N ASN A 116 56.60 10.54 8.96
CA ASN A 116 56.98 11.89 8.53
C ASN A 116 58.41 12.25 8.98
N ASP A 117 58.82 11.85 10.19
CA ASP A 117 60.18 12.10 10.67
C ASP A 117 61.22 11.34 9.84
N LEU A 118 60.94 10.08 9.47
CA LEU A 118 61.73 9.32 8.49
C LEU A 118 61.85 10.06 7.16
N MET A 119 60.74 10.52 6.59
CA MET A 119 60.73 11.20 5.29
C MET A 119 61.43 12.57 5.30
N ASN A 120 61.54 13.20 6.46
CA ASN A 120 62.31 14.43 6.65
C ASN A 120 63.78 14.18 7.01
N GLY A 121 64.23 12.93 7.07
CA GLY A 121 65.60 12.56 7.47
C GLY A 121 65.91 12.82 8.95
N ARG A 122 64.87 12.93 9.80
CA ARG A 122 64.96 13.27 11.23
C ARG A 122 64.80 12.03 12.13
N ILE A 123 65.34 10.88 11.73
CA ILE A 123 65.16 9.61 12.48
C ILE A 123 66.50 9.02 12.92
N GLU A 124 66.55 8.56 14.17
CA GLU A 124 67.67 7.77 14.69
C GLU A 124 67.47 6.27 14.40
N LEU A 125 68.56 5.50 14.40
CA LEU A 125 68.54 4.07 14.04
C LEU A 125 67.59 3.24 14.93
N GLU A 126 67.47 3.58 16.22
CA GLU A 126 66.58 2.89 17.17
C GLU A 126 65.10 3.15 16.88
N HIS A 127 64.77 4.41 16.56
CA HIS A 127 63.42 4.81 16.14
C HIS A 127 63.03 4.18 14.79
N PHE A 128 64.00 4.02 13.87
CA PHE A 128 63.77 3.36 12.58
C PHE A 128 63.35 1.89 12.74
N LYS A 129 64.04 1.12 13.59
CA LYS A 129 63.67 -0.28 13.84
C LYS A 129 62.28 -0.40 14.46
N THR A 130 61.95 0.49 15.40
CA THR A 130 60.61 0.54 16.02
C THR A 130 59.53 0.82 14.98
N LEU A 131 59.75 1.80 14.09
CA LEU A 131 58.83 2.10 12.99
C LEU A 131 58.64 0.91 12.05
N CYS A 132 59.70 0.17 11.71
CA CYS A 132 59.58 -1.04 10.89
C CYS A 132 58.68 -2.10 11.55
N HIS A 133 58.82 -2.34 12.85
CA HIS A 133 57.95 -3.27 13.57
C HIS A 133 56.50 -2.77 13.64
N GLN A 134 56.28 -1.47 13.87
CA GLN A 134 54.93 -0.89 13.87
C GLN A 134 54.26 -0.96 12.48
N MET A 135 55.03 -0.79 11.40
CA MET A 135 54.53 -0.97 10.04
C MET A 135 54.20 -2.42 9.72
N ASP A 136 55.03 -3.37 10.16
CA ASP A 136 54.79 -4.81 9.98
C ASP A 136 53.51 -5.27 10.72
N GLU A 137 53.32 -4.77 11.94
CA GLU A 137 52.11 -4.98 12.73
C GLU A 137 50.88 -4.34 12.06
N LEU A 138 50.98 -3.08 11.59
CA LEU A 138 49.92 -2.41 10.85
C LEU A 138 49.55 -3.19 9.58
N LEU A 139 50.52 -3.66 8.80
CA LEU A 139 50.27 -4.43 7.58
C LEU A 139 49.55 -5.75 7.90
N SER A 140 50.04 -6.49 8.90
CA SER A 140 49.43 -7.74 9.36
C SER A 140 47.99 -7.51 9.87
N GLN A 141 47.77 -6.42 10.59
CA GLN A 141 46.44 -6.06 11.10
C GLN A 141 45.49 -5.69 9.96
N VAL A 142 45.93 -4.86 8.99
CA VAL A 142 45.13 -4.49 7.82
C VAL A 142 44.73 -5.71 6.99
N GLU A 143 45.62 -6.68 6.82
CA GLU A 143 45.30 -7.94 6.12
C GLU A 143 44.15 -8.71 6.81
N GLY A 144 44.21 -8.87 8.14
CA GLY A 144 43.17 -9.55 8.91
C GLY A 144 41.85 -8.78 8.97
N ASP A 145 41.94 -7.47 9.18
CA ASP A 145 40.81 -6.54 9.24
C ASP A 145 40.06 -6.48 7.90
N THR A 146 40.78 -6.51 6.78
CA THR A 146 40.17 -6.52 5.43
C THR A 146 39.36 -7.79 5.20
N SER A 147 39.86 -8.96 5.62
CA SER A 147 39.11 -10.22 5.50
C SER A 147 37.83 -10.20 6.34
N THR A 148 37.91 -9.66 7.56
CA THR A 148 36.75 -9.54 8.45
C THR A 148 35.73 -8.56 7.87
N LEU A 149 36.18 -7.39 7.40
CA LEU A 149 35.34 -6.39 6.75
C LEU A 149 34.60 -6.98 5.54
N GLN A 150 35.30 -7.72 4.68
CA GLN A 150 34.69 -8.38 3.52
C GLN A 150 33.62 -9.39 3.94
N SER A 151 33.87 -10.17 4.99
CA SER A 151 32.88 -11.10 5.54
C SER A 151 31.63 -10.37 6.04
N GLN A 152 31.79 -9.27 6.77
CA GLN A 152 30.65 -8.50 7.29
C GLN A 152 29.86 -7.81 6.18
N LEU A 153 30.54 -7.27 5.16
CA LEU A 153 29.88 -6.72 3.97
C LEU A 153 29.09 -7.79 3.21
N HIS A 154 29.59 -9.03 3.16
CA HIS A 154 28.85 -10.16 2.60
C HIS A 154 27.63 -10.53 3.44
N GLU A 155 27.74 -10.53 4.77
CA GLU A 155 26.58 -10.74 5.67
C GLU A 155 25.51 -9.67 5.46
N ILE A 156 25.89 -8.40 5.30
CA ILE A 156 24.95 -7.30 4.98
C ILE A 156 24.24 -7.58 3.64
N LEU A 157 24.99 -8.00 2.62
CA LEU A 157 24.42 -8.28 1.29
C LEU A 157 23.48 -9.49 1.34
N MET A 158 23.84 -10.54 2.08
CA MET A 158 22.97 -11.70 2.29
C MET A 158 21.74 -11.35 3.11
N ALA A 159 21.86 -10.46 4.10
CA ALA A 159 20.72 -10.00 4.88
C ALA A 159 19.71 -9.19 4.07
N GLN A 160 20.03 -8.75 2.84
CA GLN A 160 19.12 -8.02 1.95
C GLN A 160 18.25 -8.94 1.06
N ASP A 161 18.47 -10.26 1.09
CA ASP A 161 17.70 -11.24 0.32
C ASP A 161 16.18 -11.20 0.58
N PHE A 162 15.77 -10.73 1.76
CA PHE A 162 14.37 -10.54 2.12
C PHE A 162 13.63 -9.57 1.19
N GLN A 163 14.33 -8.63 0.54
CA GLN A 163 13.68 -7.56 -0.22
C GLN A 163 12.84 -8.12 -1.38
N ASP A 164 13.35 -9.11 -2.11
CA ASP A 164 12.61 -9.72 -3.23
C ASP A 164 11.37 -10.46 -2.71
N LEU A 165 11.56 -11.32 -1.70
CA LEU A 165 10.48 -12.13 -1.16
C LEU A 165 9.38 -11.27 -0.52
N THR A 166 9.77 -10.26 0.25
CA THR A 166 8.82 -9.33 0.89
C THR A 166 8.12 -8.44 -0.12
N GLY A 167 8.81 -8.01 -1.18
CA GLY A 167 8.23 -7.27 -2.30
C GLY A 167 7.15 -8.07 -3.03
N GLN A 168 7.40 -9.35 -3.30
CA GLN A 168 6.42 -10.26 -3.90
C GLN A 168 5.18 -10.44 -3.01
N VAL A 169 5.40 -10.60 -1.69
CA VAL A 169 4.30 -10.73 -0.73
C VAL A 169 3.46 -9.46 -0.70
N ILE A 170 4.08 -8.29 -0.57
CA ILE A 170 3.38 -7.00 -0.53
C ILE A 170 2.58 -6.80 -1.82
N ARG A 171 3.14 -7.13 -2.99
CA ARG A 171 2.41 -7.02 -4.26
C ARG A 171 1.13 -7.86 -4.26
N ARG A 172 1.21 -9.12 -3.83
CA ARG A 172 0.03 -10.00 -3.72
C ARG A 172 -1.01 -9.45 -2.75
N VAL A 173 -0.58 -8.83 -1.65
CA VAL A 173 -1.49 -8.20 -0.69
C VAL A 173 -2.15 -6.95 -1.28
N ILE A 174 -1.42 -6.16 -2.07
CA ILE A 174 -1.98 -5.01 -2.80
C ILE A 174 -3.03 -5.47 -3.82
N ASP A 175 -2.71 -6.51 -4.60
CA ASP A 175 -3.65 -7.08 -5.56
C ASP A 175 -4.95 -7.55 -4.87
N LEU A 176 -4.81 -8.18 -3.69
CA LEU A 176 -5.94 -8.60 -2.87
C LEU A 176 -6.79 -7.40 -2.41
N VAL A 177 -6.17 -6.33 -1.95
CA VAL A 177 -6.86 -5.12 -1.50
C VAL A 177 -7.63 -4.47 -2.66
N HIS A 178 -7.05 -4.44 -3.87
CA HIS A 178 -7.75 -3.97 -5.06
C HIS A 178 -8.95 -4.85 -5.41
N GLU A 179 -8.85 -6.17 -5.23
CA GLU A 179 -10.00 -7.06 -5.41
C GLU A 179 -11.11 -6.79 -4.40
N VAL A 180 -10.78 -6.62 -3.11
CA VAL A 180 -11.75 -6.21 -2.07
C VAL A 180 -12.41 -4.87 -2.44
N GLU A 181 -11.63 -3.89 -2.88
CA GLU A 181 -12.12 -2.56 -3.28
C GLU A 181 -13.10 -2.66 -4.45
N ASN A 182 -12.76 -3.40 -5.50
CA ASN A 182 -13.63 -3.61 -6.66
C ASN A 182 -14.97 -4.25 -6.26
N GLN A 183 -14.93 -5.28 -5.41
CA GLN A 183 -16.14 -5.93 -4.89
C GLN A 183 -17.02 -4.95 -4.10
N LEU A 184 -16.43 -4.05 -3.31
CA LEU A 184 -17.19 -3.02 -2.59
C LEU A 184 -17.78 -1.96 -3.54
N VAL A 185 -17.06 -1.59 -4.60
CA VAL A 185 -17.56 -0.67 -5.63
C VAL A 185 -18.74 -1.30 -6.38
N GLU A 186 -18.68 -2.59 -6.73
CA GLU A 186 -19.79 -3.30 -7.39
C GLU A 186 -21.08 -3.29 -6.56
N ILE A 187 -21.00 -3.40 -5.23
CA ILE A 187 -22.17 -3.26 -4.35
C ILE A 187 -22.74 -1.84 -4.42
N LEU A 188 -21.85 -0.85 -4.33
CA LEU A 188 -22.22 0.57 -4.36
C LEU A 188 -22.86 0.95 -5.70
N THR A 189 -22.34 0.43 -6.82
CA THR A 189 -22.94 0.65 -8.14
C THR A 189 -24.23 -0.12 -8.31
N ALA A 190 -24.36 -1.36 -7.84
CA ALA A 190 -25.61 -2.11 -7.85
C ALA A 190 -26.72 -1.38 -7.06
N PHE A 191 -26.38 -0.76 -5.92
CA PHE A 191 -27.28 0.10 -5.16
C PHE A 191 -27.62 1.41 -5.91
N GLY A 192 -26.65 1.99 -6.63
CA GLY A 192 -26.85 3.21 -7.42
C GLY A 192 -27.65 3.02 -8.71
N MET A 193 -27.50 1.87 -9.40
CA MET A 193 -28.11 1.61 -10.71
C MET A 193 -29.60 1.24 -10.63
N HIS A 194 -30.05 0.55 -9.58
CA HIS A 194 -31.48 0.23 -9.40
C HIS A 194 -32.35 1.46 -9.09
N GLN A 195 -31.77 2.62 -8.78
CA GLN A 195 -32.52 3.89 -8.68
C GLN A 195 -32.84 4.51 -10.05
N ALA A 196 -32.10 4.14 -11.10
CA ALA A 196 -32.27 4.67 -12.45
C ALA A 196 -33.28 3.89 -13.30
N GLU A 197 -33.43 2.58 -13.05
CA GLU A 197 -34.26 1.71 -13.89
C GLU A 197 -35.76 1.72 -13.55
N GLU A 198 -36.18 2.04 -12.32
CA GLU A 198 -37.62 2.13 -11.97
C GLU A 198 -38.29 3.47 -12.32
N ASN A 199 -37.54 4.47 -12.79
CA ASN A 199 -38.09 5.79 -13.18
C ASN A 199 -38.26 5.99 -14.70
N SER A 200 -38.09 4.94 -15.52
CA SER A 200 -38.07 5.07 -16.99
C SER A 200 -39.17 4.26 -17.67
N GLU A 201 -40.43 4.65 -17.50
CA GLU A 201 -41.43 4.46 -18.56
C GLU A 201 -41.37 5.66 -19.51
N HIS A 202 -40.38 5.72 -20.41
CA HIS A 202 -40.45 6.45 -21.69
C HIS A 202 -39.29 6.00 -22.60
N PRO A 203 -39.55 5.42 -23.78
CA PRO A 203 -38.51 5.06 -24.73
C PRO A 203 -38.20 6.24 -25.65
N ALA A 204 -37.05 6.90 -25.47
CA ALA A 204 -36.36 7.64 -26.53
C ALA A 204 -34.92 8.00 -26.12
N ASP A 205 -33.96 7.49 -26.91
CA ASP A 205 -32.66 8.07 -27.26
C ASP A 205 -31.83 8.75 -26.17
N ILE A 206 -30.82 8.05 -25.63
CA ILE A 206 -29.48 8.64 -25.45
C ILE A 206 -28.42 7.56 -25.69
N ALA A 207 -27.91 7.53 -26.92
CA ALA A 207 -26.62 6.93 -27.24
C ALA A 207 -25.49 7.84 -26.73
N GLU A 208 -24.37 7.20 -26.37
CA GLU A 208 -23.03 7.76 -26.15
C GLU A 208 -22.86 8.77 -25.00
N CYS A 209 -22.08 8.37 -24.00
CA CYS A 209 -21.06 9.22 -23.34
C CYS A 209 -20.09 8.33 -22.55
N VAL A 210 -19.15 7.70 -23.25
CA VAL A 210 -17.87 7.27 -22.67
C VAL A 210 -16.80 8.14 -23.32
N HIS A 211 -16.32 9.16 -22.60
CA HIS A 211 -14.89 9.45 -22.40
C HIS A 211 -14.66 10.86 -21.80
N ASP A 212 -13.76 10.88 -20.83
CA ASP A 212 -12.76 11.90 -20.50
C ASP A 212 -13.20 13.36 -20.36
N LYS A 213 -13.09 13.86 -19.11
CA LYS A 213 -12.15 14.95 -18.81
C LYS A 213 -11.89 15.13 -17.30
N GLU A 214 -10.61 15.27 -17.03
CA GLU A 214 -9.86 15.49 -15.79
C GLU A 214 -10.44 16.54 -14.82
N SER A 215 -10.23 16.36 -13.51
CA SER A 215 -9.60 17.39 -12.67
C SER A 215 -9.16 16.88 -11.28
N ALA A 216 -7.83 16.82 -11.12
CA ALA A 216 -7.07 17.41 -10.02
C ALA A 216 -7.49 17.15 -8.56
N VAL A 217 -6.84 16.19 -7.92
CA VAL A 217 -6.25 16.39 -6.58
C VAL A 217 -4.86 15.76 -6.57
N MET A 218 -3.85 16.62 -6.52
CA MET A 218 -2.46 16.22 -6.31
C MET A 218 -2.25 15.92 -4.82
N ALA A 219 -1.75 14.71 -4.53
CA ALA A 219 -1.00 14.42 -3.33
C ALA A 219 0.42 14.08 -3.77
N GLU A 220 1.36 14.96 -3.47
CA GLU A 220 2.78 14.78 -3.79
C GLU A 220 3.37 13.68 -2.88
N GLY A 221 3.70 12.54 -3.49
CA GLY A 221 4.66 11.56 -2.96
C GLY A 221 5.93 11.57 -3.82
N PRO A 222 7.06 11.06 -3.33
CA PRO A 222 8.34 11.13 -4.04
C PRO A 222 8.25 10.41 -5.39
N ILE A 223 8.60 11.12 -6.45
CA ILE A 223 8.51 10.68 -7.84
C ILE A 223 9.65 9.68 -8.09
N VAL A 224 9.33 8.40 -8.23
CA VAL A 224 10.29 7.37 -8.68
C VAL A 224 9.83 6.84 -10.04
N ASN A 225 10.59 7.26 -11.05
CA ASN A 225 10.73 6.71 -12.42
C ASN A 225 9.78 7.21 -13.53
N GLU A 226 10.33 8.12 -14.34
CA GLU A 226 9.80 8.63 -15.62
C GLU A 226 10.18 7.79 -16.85
N GLN A 227 10.75 6.58 -16.74
CA GLN A 227 11.40 5.94 -17.91
C GLN A 227 11.00 4.52 -18.34
N GLN A 228 10.01 3.83 -17.77
CA GLN A 228 9.75 2.43 -18.18
C GLN A 228 8.28 2.08 -18.45
N ARG A 229 7.60 2.93 -19.24
CA ARG A 229 6.31 2.59 -19.85
C ARG A 229 6.43 1.95 -21.25
N GLN A 230 7.63 1.57 -21.69
CA GLN A 230 7.85 0.88 -22.96
C GLN A 230 8.96 -0.16 -22.84
N GLU A 231 8.71 -1.29 -22.18
CA GLU A 231 9.38 -2.55 -22.51
C GLU A 231 8.59 -3.71 -21.90
N LYS A 232 7.59 -4.11 -22.67
CA LYS A 232 6.92 -5.40 -22.54
C LYS A 232 7.93 -6.49 -22.89
N ALA A 233 8.71 -6.93 -21.92
CA ALA A 233 9.49 -8.16 -21.97
C ALA A 233 9.47 -8.80 -20.58
N VAL A 234 8.41 -9.58 -20.33
CA VAL A 234 8.45 -10.60 -19.29
C VAL A 234 9.42 -11.67 -19.78
N MET A 235 10.67 -11.62 -19.32
CA MET A 235 11.63 -12.72 -19.37
C MET A 235 11.93 -13.10 -17.93
N GLN A 236 11.39 -14.24 -17.51
CA GLN A 236 11.55 -14.82 -16.19
C GLN A 236 12.24 -16.17 -16.32
N SER A 237 13.47 -16.21 -16.83
CA SER A 237 14.40 -17.31 -16.57
C SER A 237 15.82 -16.98 -17.04
N GLN A 238 16.82 -17.57 -16.38
CA GLN A 238 18.23 -17.50 -16.73
C GLN A 238 18.55 -18.14 -18.11
N ASP A 239 17.65 -18.97 -18.64
CA ASP A 239 17.82 -19.67 -19.93
C ASP A 239 17.65 -18.73 -21.14
N ASP A 240 16.84 -17.66 -21.00
CA ASP A 240 16.58 -16.71 -22.10
C ASP A 240 17.80 -15.81 -22.41
N VAL A 241 18.76 -15.72 -21.47
CA VAL A 241 20.00 -14.93 -21.63
C VAL A 241 21.05 -15.71 -22.44
N ASP A 242 21.13 -17.02 -22.22
CA ASP A 242 22.05 -17.90 -22.95
C ASP A 242 21.61 -18.07 -24.42
N ASP A 243 20.30 -18.07 -24.68
CA ASP A 243 19.76 -18.08 -26.05
C ASP A 243 20.08 -16.79 -26.84
N LEU A 244 20.09 -15.64 -26.16
CA LEU A 244 20.48 -14.36 -26.77
C LEU A 244 21.98 -14.32 -27.11
N LEU A 245 22.84 -14.86 -26.25
CA LEU A 245 24.28 -14.96 -26.51
C LEU A 245 24.59 -15.94 -27.64
N SER A 246 23.84 -17.05 -27.73
CA SER A 246 23.91 -18.02 -28.82
C SER A 246 23.53 -17.41 -30.17
N SER A 247 22.58 -16.47 -30.19
CA SER A 247 22.09 -15.83 -31.41
C SER A 247 23.04 -14.77 -32.00
N LEU A 248 23.98 -14.23 -31.21
CA LEU A 248 24.91 -13.18 -31.63
C LEU A 248 26.29 -13.69 -32.07
N GLY A 249 26.53 -15.00 -32.06
CA GLY A 249 27.66 -15.61 -32.76
C GLY A 249 29.04 -15.33 -32.16
N PHE A 250 29.24 -15.70 -30.89
CA PHE A 250 30.55 -16.05 -30.34
C PHE A 250 30.57 -17.51 -29.90
#